data_AF-A0A4S4NRG2-F1
#
_entry.id   AF-A0A4S4NRG2-F1
#
_cell.length_a   1.000
_cell.length_b   1.000
_cell.length_c   1.000
_cell.angle_alpha   90.00
_cell.angle_beta   90.00
_cell.angle_gamma   90.00
#
_symmetry.space_group_name_H-M   'P 1'
#
loop_
_entity.id
_entity.type
_entity.pdbx_description
1 polymer ?
#
loop_
_entity_poly.entity_id
_entity_poly.type
_entity_poly.pdbx_seq_one_letter_code
_entity_poly.pdbx_strand_id
1 'polypeptide(L)'
;MGDLTAILCWLLLATAFGVLTVRRGSLSTSGALAAVVLGLTVVFTAGPRWLLPLFAFFASSTLIDRLLPARGISGDVKDRQPRDAVQVFCNGGIYGLVALWGWDPKLLLVAAAVATSDTWASAVGKYFRQPTLDILRLREVPPGLSGGVSVAGTVGGAAGAILIALLGFVVLEGFSWGAGAWVAAFGFCGMVVDSVLGAGLQARYRHEDGGLSDREVPGAQLVAGRAWMTNDLVNLLAIAGATTVAGCMLL
;
A
#
# COMPACT_ATOMS: atom_id res chain seq x y z
N MET A 1 -21.11 32.09 -0.19
CA MET A 1 -21.87 30.99 0.45
C MET A 1 -21.52 29.60 -0.09
N GLY A 2 -21.15 29.44 -1.37
CA GLY A 2 -20.79 28.13 -1.95
C GLY A 2 -19.58 27.42 -1.31
N ASP A 3 -18.49 28.13 -1.00
CA ASP A 3 -17.29 27.50 -0.45
C ASP A 3 -17.47 26.96 0.97
N LEU A 4 -18.14 27.72 1.85
CA LEU A 4 -18.36 27.26 3.23
C LEU A 4 -19.25 26.00 3.27
N THR A 5 -20.32 25.97 2.46
CA THR A 5 -21.18 24.79 2.36
C THR A 5 -20.40 23.58 1.83
N ALA A 6 -19.57 23.75 0.79
CA ALA A 6 -18.76 22.67 0.26
C ALA A 6 -17.74 22.13 1.28
N ILE A 7 -17.05 23.02 2.01
CA ILE A 7 -16.12 22.65 3.09
C ILE A 7 -16.85 21.84 4.17
N LEU A 8 -18.01 22.30 4.63
CA LEU A 8 -18.80 21.59 5.63
C LEU A 8 -19.25 20.21 5.13
N CYS A 9 -19.66 20.08 3.88
CA CYS A 9 -19.98 18.79 3.28
C CYS A 9 -18.80 17.82 3.30
N TRP A 10 -17.60 18.27 2.92
CA TRP A 10 -16.41 17.42 2.94
C TRP A 10 -15.99 17.02 4.36
N LEU A 11 -16.08 17.92 5.33
CA LEU A 11 -15.83 17.60 6.73
C LEU A 11 -16.81 16.56 7.28
N LEU A 12 -18.10 16.68 6.93
CA LEU A 12 -19.13 15.71 7.32
C LEU A 12 -18.87 14.34 6.66
N LEU A 13 -18.59 14.32 5.36
CA LEU A 13 -18.29 13.09 4.63
C LEU A 13 -17.02 12.40 5.17
N ALA A 14 -15.97 13.16 5.45
CA ALA A 14 -14.73 12.63 6.02
C ALA A 14 -14.97 12.08 7.44
N THR A 15 -15.73 12.79 8.27
CA THR A 15 -16.11 12.32 9.61
C THR A 15 -16.94 11.04 9.53
N ALA A 16 -17.93 10.98 8.64
CA ALA A 16 -18.75 9.80 8.42
C ALA A 16 -17.91 8.61 7.94
N PHE A 17 -16.96 8.84 7.02
CA PHE A 17 -16.00 7.83 6.57
C PHE A 17 -15.14 7.30 7.72
N GLY A 18 -14.59 8.19 8.56
CA GLY A 18 -13.79 7.81 9.73
C GLY A 18 -14.59 6.96 10.71
N VAL A 19 -15.80 7.39 11.07
CA VAL A 19 -16.68 6.63 11.97
C VAL A 19 -17.03 5.25 11.39
N LEU A 20 -17.38 5.19 10.10
CA LEU A 20 -17.78 3.95 9.44
C LEU A 20 -16.63 2.94 9.37
N THR A 21 -15.42 3.40 9.04
CA THR A 21 -14.24 2.53 8.90
C THR A 21 -13.75 1.97 10.23
N VAL A 22 -13.84 2.75 11.32
CA VAL A 22 -13.59 2.27 12.68
C VAL A 22 -14.64 1.24 13.10
N ARG A 23 -15.93 1.53 12.90
CA ARG A 23 -17.01 0.59 13.24
C ARG A 23 -16.93 -0.72 12.47
N ARG A 24 -16.43 -0.69 11.23
CA ARG A 24 -16.20 -1.88 10.40
C ARG A 24 -14.86 -2.58 10.69
N GLY A 25 -14.09 -2.13 11.67
CA GLY A 25 -12.78 -2.69 12.02
C GLY A 25 -11.76 -2.63 10.90
N SER A 26 -11.93 -1.74 9.91
CA SER A 26 -11.02 -1.62 8.77
C SER A 26 -9.86 -0.66 9.07
N LEU A 27 -10.12 0.38 9.88
CA LEU A 27 -9.14 1.31 10.40
C LEU A 27 -9.23 1.36 11.92
N SER A 28 -8.10 1.59 12.59
CA SER A 28 -8.10 1.98 13.99
C SER A 28 -8.56 3.44 14.12
N THR A 29 -8.82 3.94 15.33
CA THR A 29 -9.13 5.36 15.53
C THR A 29 -8.02 6.26 15.00
N SER A 30 -6.74 5.89 15.22
CA SER A 30 -5.61 6.66 14.69
C SER A 30 -5.51 6.55 13.17
N GLY A 31 -5.76 5.37 12.59
CA GLY A 31 -5.82 5.17 11.14
C GLY A 31 -6.92 5.98 10.48
N ALA A 32 -8.11 6.05 11.09
CA ALA A 32 -9.23 6.83 10.59
C ALA A 32 -8.93 8.33 10.60
N LEU A 33 -8.34 8.85 11.68
CA LEU A 33 -7.90 10.25 11.74
C LEU A 33 -6.85 10.56 10.65
N ALA A 34 -5.86 9.68 10.47
CA ALA A 34 -4.85 9.83 9.42
C ALA A 34 -5.47 9.81 8.01
N ALA A 35 -6.43 8.91 7.77
CA ALA A 35 -7.11 8.81 6.47
C ALA A 35 -8.01 10.02 6.20
N VAL A 36 -8.65 10.58 7.23
CA VAL A 36 -9.41 11.84 7.13
C VAL A 36 -8.49 13.00 6.77
N VAL A 37 -7.36 13.14 7.47
CA VAL A 37 -6.38 14.20 7.16
C VAL A 37 -5.88 14.06 5.72
N LEU A 38 -5.44 12.87 5.33
CA LEU A 38 -4.97 12.59 3.98
C LEU A 38 -6.04 12.89 2.91
N GLY A 39 -7.26 12.42 3.13
CA GLY A 39 -8.38 12.63 2.20
C GLY A 39 -8.75 14.10 2.06
N LEU A 40 -8.81 14.85 3.16
CA LEU A 40 -9.08 16.29 3.12
C LEU A 40 -7.95 17.06 2.42
N THR A 41 -6.68 16.72 2.69
CA THR A 41 -5.54 17.29 1.95
C THR A 41 -5.74 17.11 0.45
N VAL A 42 -5.99 15.88 0.00
CA VAL A 42 -6.19 15.57 -1.43
C VAL A 42 -7.39 16.31 -2.03
N VAL A 43 -8.51 16.36 -1.32
CA VAL A 43 -9.72 17.08 -1.80
C VAL A 43 -9.44 18.55 -1.99
N PHE A 44 -8.78 19.20 -1.02
CA PHE A 44 -8.55 20.64 -1.06
C PHE A 44 -7.39 21.06 -1.95
N THR A 45 -6.43 20.18 -2.26
CA THR A 45 -5.25 20.54 -3.06
C THR A 45 -5.28 19.97 -4.48
N ALA A 46 -5.77 18.75 -4.69
CA ALA A 46 -5.85 18.11 -6.00
C ALA A 46 -7.28 18.04 -6.55
N GLY A 47 -8.29 18.12 -5.67
CA GLY A 47 -9.71 18.03 -6.02
C GLY A 47 -10.32 16.65 -5.74
N PRO A 48 -11.65 16.58 -5.59
CA PRO A 48 -12.34 15.39 -5.07
C PRO A 48 -12.24 14.14 -5.97
N ARG A 49 -12.00 14.30 -7.28
CA ARG A 49 -11.77 13.17 -8.19
C ARG A 49 -10.58 12.30 -7.79
N TRP A 50 -9.58 12.89 -7.13
CA TRP A 50 -8.40 12.18 -6.62
C TRP A 50 -8.65 11.39 -5.34
N LEU A 51 -9.87 11.41 -4.79
CA LEU A 51 -10.25 10.40 -3.82
C LEU A 51 -10.45 9.03 -4.47
N LEU A 52 -10.74 8.96 -5.79
CA LEU A 52 -11.07 7.69 -6.46
C LEU A 52 -9.93 6.66 -6.39
N PRO A 53 -8.65 6.97 -6.67
CA PRO A 53 -7.56 6.00 -6.52
C PRO A 53 -7.34 5.56 -5.07
N LEU A 54 -7.48 6.48 -4.10
CA LEU A 54 -7.36 6.16 -2.68
C LEU A 54 -8.48 5.23 -2.19
N PHE A 55 -9.72 5.49 -2.60
CA PHE A 55 -10.85 4.62 -2.31
C PHE A 55 -10.72 3.28 -3.02
N ALA A 56 -10.30 3.25 -4.28
CA ALA A 56 -10.06 2.02 -5.02
C ALA A 56 -9.02 1.16 -4.31
N PHE A 57 -7.87 1.75 -3.92
CA PHE A 57 -6.86 1.08 -3.10
C PHE A 57 -7.46 0.54 -1.80
N PHE A 58 -8.01 1.41 -0.95
CA PHE A 58 -8.47 1.03 0.38
C PHE A 58 -9.61 0.00 0.34
N ALA A 59 -10.63 0.23 -0.48
CA ALA A 59 -11.80 -0.64 -0.55
C ALA A 59 -11.46 -1.99 -1.17
N SER A 60 -10.69 -2.02 -2.27
CA SER A 60 -10.31 -3.27 -2.92
C SER A 60 -9.38 -4.10 -2.06
N SER A 61 -8.34 -3.51 -1.46
CA SER A 61 -7.43 -4.21 -0.55
C SER A 61 -8.17 -4.78 0.65
N THR A 62 -9.08 -4.01 1.27
CA THR A 62 -9.92 -4.49 2.37
C THR A 62 -10.85 -5.62 1.93
N LEU A 63 -11.38 -5.56 0.71
CA LEU A 63 -12.24 -6.63 0.18
C LEU A 63 -11.43 -7.90 -0.08
N ILE A 64 -10.24 -7.78 -0.70
CA ILE A 64 -9.34 -8.91 -0.96
C ILE A 64 -8.93 -9.57 0.35
N ASP A 65 -8.53 -8.80 1.38
CA ASP A 65 -8.17 -9.35 2.69
C ASP A 65 -9.32 -10.15 3.32
N ARG A 66 -10.58 -9.72 3.10
CA ARG A 66 -11.78 -10.40 3.61
C ARG A 66 -12.15 -11.64 2.80
N LEU A 67 -12.01 -11.59 1.49
CA LEU A 67 -12.36 -12.69 0.58
C LEU A 67 -11.28 -13.77 0.55
N LEU A 68 -10.01 -13.37 0.72
CA LEU A 68 -8.83 -14.22 0.63
C LEU A 68 -8.06 -14.22 1.96
N PRO A 69 -8.65 -14.74 3.06
CA PRO A 69 -8.01 -14.70 4.37
C PRO A 69 -6.77 -15.59 4.42
N ALA A 70 -5.63 -15.03 4.81
CA ALA A 70 -4.46 -15.80 5.22
C ALA A 70 -4.80 -16.59 6.50
N ARG A 71 -4.66 -17.91 6.48
CA ARG A 71 -4.91 -18.78 7.64
C ARG A 71 -3.67 -19.61 7.97
N GLY A 72 -3.17 -19.50 9.20
CA GLY A 72 -2.10 -20.34 9.70
C GLY A 72 -0.74 -19.98 9.12
N ILE A 73 -0.49 -18.69 8.87
CA ILE A 73 0.82 -18.15 8.47
C ILE A 73 1.38 -17.35 9.64
N SER A 74 2.65 -17.59 9.99
CA SER A 74 3.36 -16.87 11.06
C SER A 74 3.46 -15.37 10.71
N GLY A 75 2.69 -14.54 11.41
CA GLY A 75 2.47 -13.12 11.08
C GLY A 75 1.01 -12.65 11.26
N ASP A 76 0.08 -13.61 11.41
CA ASP A 76 -1.39 -13.48 11.52
C ASP A 76 -1.94 -12.40 12.49
N VAL A 77 -1.14 -11.84 13.41
CA VAL A 77 -1.64 -11.01 14.52
C VAL A 77 -1.94 -9.56 14.13
N LYS A 78 -1.19 -8.91 13.21
CA LYS A 78 -1.54 -7.54 12.71
C LYS A 78 -2.19 -7.55 11.32
N ASP A 79 -2.05 -8.63 10.54
CA ASP A 79 -2.75 -8.76 9.25
C ASP A 79 -4.28 -8.79 9.40
N ARG A 80 -4.77 -9.14 10.61
CA ARG A 80 -6.18 -9.04 10.99
C ARG A 80 -6.53 -7.77 11.78
N GLN A 81 -5.56 -6.93 12.10
CA GLN A 81 -5.83 -5.72 12.86
C GLN A 81 -6.27 -4.58 11.94
N PRO A 82 -7.14 -3.69 12.43
CA PRO A 82 -7.48 -2.47 11.70
C PRO A 82 -6.21 -1.66 11.38
N ARG A 83 -6.09 -1.12 10.16
CA ARG A 83 -4.88 -0.38 9.76
C ARG A 83 -4.74 0.89 10.62
N ASP A 84 -3.53 1.12 11.13
CA ASP A 84 -3.21 2.25 12.00
C ASP A 84 -2.72 3.49 11.22
N ALA A 85 -2.46 4.59 11.94
CA ALA A 85 -1.97 5.83 11.33
C ALA A 85 -0.64 5.63 10.58
N VAL A 86 0.27 4.78 11.09
CA VAL A 86 1.56 4.53 10.46
C VAL A 86 1.36 3.84 9.11
N GLN A 87 0.50 2.82 9.06
CA GLN A 87 0.14 2.14 7.81
C GLN A 87 -0.51 3.09 6.79
N VAL A 88 -1.39 3.98 7.24
CA VAL A 88 -2.05 4.95 6.36
C VAL A 88 -1.03 5.95 5.78
N PHE A 89 -0.13 6.48 6.60
CA PHE A 89 0.88 7.42 6.11
C PHE A 89 1.98 6.76 5.28
N CYS A 90 2.37 5.52 5.58
CA CYS A 90 3.38 4.83 4.77
C CYS A 90 2.85 4.48 3.38
N ASN A 91 1.59 4.05 3.27
CA ASN A 91 0.99 3.69 1.99
C ASN A 91 0.38 4.88 1.22
N GLY A 92 -0.05 5.93 1.91
CA GLY A 92 -0.75 7.08 1.32
C GLY A 92 -0.04 8.42 1.45
N GLY A 93 1.02 8.52 2.25
CA GLY A 93 1.69 9.80 2.55
C GLY A 93 2.30 10.44 1.31
N ILE A 94 3.02 9.68 0.48
CA ILE A 94 3.60 10.19 -0.77
C ILE A 94 2.50 10.69 -1.72
N TYR A 95 1.37 10.00 -1.81
CA TYR A 95 0.20 10.47 -2.56
C TYR A 95 -0.28 11.84 -2.03
N GLY A 96 -0.40 11.98 -0.71
CA GLY A 96 -0.76 13.25 -0.07
C GLY A 96 0.26 14.37 -0.33
N LEU A 97 1.56 14.06 -0.33
CA LEU A 97 2.62 15.03 -0.62
C LEU A 97 2.58 15.49 -2.08
N VAL A 98 2.47 14.56 -3.03
CA VAL A 98 2.31 14.90 -4.46
C VAL A 98 1.09 15.82 -4.65
N ALA A 99 -0.03 15.51 -3.99
CA ALA A 99 -1.24 16.31 -4.06
C ALA A 99 -1.05 17.69 -3.42
N LEU A 100 -0.38 17.78 -2.28
CA LEU A 100 -0.19 19.03 -1.53
C LEU A 100 0.77 19.98 -2.24
N TRP A 101 1.82 19.46 -2.87
CA TRP A 101 2.78 20.27 -3.64
C TRP A 101 2.33 20.57 -5.07
N GLY A 102 1.25 19.95 -5.55
CA GLY A 102 0.73 20.17 -6.90
C GLY A 102 1.69 19.70 -7.99
N TRP A 103 2.45 18.62 -7.74
CA TRP A 103 3.28 17.98 -8.76
C TRP A 103 2.44 17.28 -9.82
N ASP A 104 3.10 16.77 -10.87
CA ASP A 104 2.41 16.14 -12.00
C ASP A 104 1.40 15.07 -11.52
N PRO A 105 0.12 15.17 -11.90
CA PRO A 105 -0.94 14.30 -11.41
C PRO A 105 -0.73 12.81 -11.73
N LYS A 106 0.09 12.46 -12.73
CA LYS A 106 0.47 11.06 -12.99
C LYS A 106 1.21 10.44 -11.81
N LEU A 107 1.91 11.24 -11.00
CA LEU A 107 2.63 10.77 -9.81
C LEU A 107 1.68 10.34 -8.69
N LEU A 108 0.46 10.89 -8.63
CA LEU A 108 -0.59 10.39 -7.73
C LEU A 108 -0.98 8.95 -8.10
N LEU A 109 -1.17 8.70 -9.41
CA LEU A 109 -1.47 7.36 -9.90
C LEU A 109 -0.32 6.39 -9.67
N VAL A 110 0.94 6.81 -9.88
CA VAL A 110 2.12 5.98 -9.58
C VAL A 110 2.17 5.60 -8.10
N ALA A 111 2.06 6.58 -7.19
CA ALA A 111 2.11 6.32 -5.75
C ALA A 111 1.00 5.34 -5.31
N ALA A 112 -0.23 5.55 -5.80
CA ALA A 112 -1.35 4.65 -5.53
C ALA A 112 -1.17 3.26 -6.16
N ALA A 113 -0.60 3.18 -7.37
CA ALA A 113 -0.38 1.92 -8.08
C ALA A 113 0.66 1.05 -7.36
N VAL A 114 1.74 1.63 -6.85
CA VAL A 114 2.75 0.90 -6.05
C VAL A 114 2.12 0.35 -4.78
N ALA A 115 1.43 1.19 -4.00
CA ALA A 115 0.78 0.78 -2.76
C ALA A 115 -0.27 -0.33 -2.99
N THR A 116 -1.06 -0.20 -4.07
CA THR A 116 -2.09 -1.20 -4.43
C THR A 116 -1.47 -2.50 -4.90
N SER A 117 -0.45 -2.42 -5.77
CA SER A 117 0.28 -3.58 -6.29
C SER A 117 0.88 -4.41 -5.15
N ASP A 118 1.59 -3.77 -4.23
CA ASP A 118 2.21 -4.46 -3.08
C ASP A 118 1.17 -5.10 -2.14
N THR A 119 0.11 -4.36 -1.81
CA THR A 119 -0.93 -4.87 -0.91
C THR A 119 -1.69 -6.05 -1.53
N TRP A 120 -2.00 -5.99 -2.83
CA TRP A 120 -2.65 -7.11 -3.52
C TRP A 120 -1.71 -8.31 -3.64
N ALA A 121 -0.43 -8.08 -3.95
CA ALA A 121 0.54 -9.16 -4.08
C ALA A 121 0.71 -9.95 -2.78
N SER A 122 0.83 -9.24 -1.66
CA SER A 122 0.96 -9.85 -0.34
C SER A 122 -0.32 -10.59 0.08
N ALA A 123 -1.50 -10.00 -0.10
CA ALA A 123 -2.78 -10.64 0.27
C ALA A 123 -3.06 -11.90 -0.57
N VAL A 124 -2.92 -11.80 -1.90
CA VAL A 124 -3.13 -12.92 -2.83
C VAL A 124 -2.08 -14.00 -2.62
N GLY A 125 -0.81 -13.62 -2.49
CA GLY A 125 0.30 -14.56 -2.26
C GLY A 125 0.13 -15.36 -0.96
N LYS A 126 -0.22 -14.68 0.14
CA LYS A 126 -0.48 -15.33 1.44
C LYS A 126 -1.66 -16.30 1.37
N TYR A 127 -2.73 -15.96 0.64
CA TYR A 127 -3.90 -16.84 0.52
C TYR A 127 -3.60 -18.14 -0.22
N PHE A 128 -2.90 -18.07 -1.37
CA PHE A 128 -2.64 -19.24 -2.20
C PHE A 128 -1.51 -20.15 -1.69
N ARG A 129 -0.68 -19.67 -0.73
CA ARG A 129 0.38 -20.45 -0.06
C ARG A 129 1.31 -21.19 -1.02
N GLN A 130 1.54 -20.60 -2.19
CA GLN A 130 2.41 -21.16 -3.22
C GLN A 130 3.88 -21.13 -2.76
N PRO A 131 4.75 -21.95 -3.38
CA PRO A 131 6.19 -21.81 -3.21
C PRO A 131 6.60 -20.36 -3.40
N THR A 132 7.25 -19.82 -2.37
CA THR A 132 7.64 -18.42 -2.30
C THR A 132 9.17 -18.36 -2.25
N LEU A 133 9.78 -17.58 -3.14
CA LEU A 133 11.23 -17.44 -3.23
C LEU A 133 11.67 -16.10 -2.67
N ASP A 134 12.74 -16.08 -1.86
CA ASP A 134 13.42 -14.85 -1.47
C ASP A 134 14.01 -14.21 -2.73
N ILE A 135 13.57 -12.99 -3.09
CA ILE A 135 13.91 -12.36 -4.37
C ILE A 135 15.41 -12.14 -4.56
N LEU A 136 16.18 -12.00 -3.47
CA LEU A 136 17.63 -11.79 -3.53
C LEU A 136 18.40 -13.11 -3.56
N ARG A 137 17.92 -14.11 -2.82
CA ARG A 137 18.66 -15.36 -2.58
C ARG A 137 18.18 -16.53 -3.44
N LEU A 138 17.04 -16.38 -4.11
CA LEU A 138 16.40 -17.38 -4.95
C LEU A 138 16.22 -18.75 -4.26
N ARG A 139 15.96 -18.71 -2.95
CA ARG A 139 15.71 -19.87 -2.11
C ARG A 139 14.29 -19.83 -1.56
N GLU A 140 13.71 -21.00 -1.33
CA GLU A 140 12.38 -21.09 -0.73
C GLU A 140 12.35 -20.48 0.67
N VAL A 141 11.29 -19.72 0.92
CA VAL A 141 10.96 -19.12 2.21
C VAL A 141 9.49 -19.38 2.53
N PRO A 142 9.14 -19.46 3.82
CA PRO A 142 7.74 -19.49 4.24
C PRO A 142 6.91 -18.38 3.57
N PRO A 143 5.71 -18.70 3.05
CA PRO A 143 4.80 -17.70 2.50
C PRO A 143 4.51 -16.60 3.52
N GLY A 144 4.46 -15.36 3.07
CA GLY A 144 4.18 -14.21 3.93
C GLY A 144 5.39 -13.58 4.62
N LEU A 145 6.59 -14.16 4.47
CA LEU A 145 7.83 -13.48 4.83
C LEU A 145 8.19 -12.41 3.80
N SER A 146 8.75 -11.32 4.30
CA SER A 146 9.07 -10.15 3.49
C SER A 146 10.22 -10.44 2.53
N GLY A 147 10.07 -9.90 1.32
CA GLY A 147 10.90 -10.22 0.18
C GLY A 147 10.66 -11.59 -0.46
N GLY A 148 9.64 -12.31 0.00
CA GLY A 148 9.15 -13.53 -0.64
C GLY A 148 8.25 -13.22 -1.85
N VAL A 149 8.57 -13.78 -3.01
CA VAL A 149 7.80 -13.63 -4.25
C VAL A 149 7.20 -14.97 -4.66
N SER A 150 5.90 -14.97 -4.99
CA SER A 150 5.17 -16.12 -5.51
C SER A 150 4.43 -15.73 -6.79
N VAL A 151 4.12 -16.71 -7.65
CA VAL A 151 3.41 -16.45 -8.92
C VAL A 151 2.05 -15.79 -8.67
N ALA A 152 1.26 -16.32 -7.72
CA ALA A 152 -0.03 -15.73 -7.36
C ALA A 152 0.11 -14.28 -6.86
N GLY A 153 1.12 -14.00 -6.03
CA GLY A 153 1.40 -12.65 -5.57
C GLY A 153 1.78 -11.71 -6.72
N THR A 154 2.67 -12.15 -7.62
CA THR A 154 3.06 -11.34 -8.80
C THR A 154 1.87 -11.02 -9.71
N VAL A 155 0.99 -11.99 -9.96
CA VAL A 155 -0.24 -11.77 -10.75
C VAL A 155 -1.19 -10.82 -10.02
N GLY A 156 -1.38 -10.99 -8.71
CA GLY A 156 -2.20 -10.10 -7.88
C GLY A 156 -1.68 -8.66 -7.91
N GLY A 157 -0.38 -8.47 -7.76
CA GLY A 157 0.23 -7.14 -7.81
C GLY A 157 0.11 -6.48 -9.19
N ALA A 158 0.39 -7.22 -10.26
CA ALA A 158 0.19 -6.71 -11.62
C ALA A 158 -1.27 -6.26 -11.86
N ALA A 159 -2.25 -7.04 -11.39
CA ALA A 159 -3.66 -6.66 -11.47
C ALA A 159 -3.98 -5.38 -10.67
N GLY A 160 -3.38 -5.22 -9.48
CA GLY A 160 -3.53 -4.01 -8.66
C GLY A 160 -2.94 -2.76 -9.32
N ALA A 161 -1.75 -2.88 -9.93
CA ALA A 161 -1.14 -1.79 -10.69
C ALA A 161 -1.99 -1.38 -11.91
N ILE A 162 -2.50 -2.37 -12.66
CA ILE A 162 -3.38 -2.15 -13.81
C ILE A 162 -4.69 -1.48 -13.38
N LEU A 163 -5.30 -1.89 -12.27
CA LEU A 163 -6.51 -1.27 -11.73
C LEU A 163 -6.31 0.25 -11.56
N ILE A 164 -5.25 0.66 -10.87
CA ILE A 164 -4.98 2.08 -10.63
C ILE A 164 -4.65 2.82 -11.93
N ALA A 165 -3.89 2.20 -12.83
CA ALA A 165 -3.60 2.78 -14.15
C ALA A 165 -4.88 3.06 -14.96
N LEU A 166 -5.85 2.15 -14.93
CA LEU A 166 -7.13 2.34 -15.62
C LEU A 166 -7.97 3.47 -15.02
N LEU A 167 -7.87 3.73 -13.72
CA LEU A 167 -8.54 4.88 -13.10
C LEU A 167 -7.98 6.21 -13.61
N GLY A 168 -6.76 6.24 -14.15
CA GLY A 168 -6.19 7.41 -14.82
C GLY A 168 -7.09 7.97 -15.92
N PHE A 169 -7.76 7.12 -16.69
CA PHE A 169 -8.71 7.53 -17.73
C PHE A 169 -9.96 8.24 -17.19
N VAL A 170 -10.26 8.07 -15.90
CA VAL A 170 -11.40 8.70 -15.23
C VAL A 170 -10.99 10.00 -14.55
N VAL A 171 -9.83 10.02 -13.90
CA VAL A 171 -9.42 11.14 -13.04
C VAL A 171 -8.58 12.19 -13.75
N LEU A 172 -7.91 11.83 -14.85
CA LEU A 172 -6.97 12.70 -15.55
C LEU A 172 -7.41 12.89 -17.01
N GLU A 173 -7.78 14.12 -17.35
CA GLU A 173 -8.15 14.48 -18.72
C GLU A 173 -6.96 14.34 -19.67
N GLY A 174 -7.20 13.79 -20.87
CA GLY A 174 -6.14 13.53 -21.85
C GLY A 174 -5.21 12.36 -21.49
N PHE A 175 -5.57 11.53 -20.49
CA PHE A 175 -4.78 10.35 -20.14
C PHE A 175 -4.72 9.35 -21.30
N SER A 176 -3.50 9.05 -21.76
CA SER A 176 -3.26 8.15 -22.89
C SER A 176 -3.00 6.72 -22.44
N TRP A 177 -3.16 5.75 -23.34
CA TRP A 177 -2.74 4.37 -23.09
C TRP A 177 -1.24 4.23 -22.78
N GLY A 178 -0.40 5.10 -23.35
CA GLY A 178 1.02 5.17 -23.00
C GLY A 178 1.24 5.59 -21.54
N ALA A 179 0.50 6.60 -21.06
CA ALA A 179 0.54 7.00 -19.65
C ALA A 179 -0.01 5.90 -18.72
N GLY A 180 -1.06 5.19 -19.14
CA GLY A 180 -1.59 4.03 -18.41
C GLY A 180 -0.57 2.90 -18.29
N ALA A 181 0.07 2.51 -19.38
CA ALA A 181 1.13 1.50 -19.38
C ALA A 181 2.31 1.93 -18.50
N TRP A 182 2.68 3.21 -18.54
CA TRP A 182 3.74 3.78 -17.70
C TRP A 182 3.39 3.71 -16.21
N VAL A 183 2.17 4.11 -15.81
CA VAL A 183 1.70 3.98 -14.41
C VAL A 183 1.71 2.52 -13.96
N ALA A 184 1.19 1.60 -14.78
CA ALA A 184 1.16 0.18 -14.44
C ALA A 184 2.57 -0.40 -14.28
N ALA A 185 3.51 -0.02 -15.16
CA ALA A 185 4.90 -0.42 -15.08
C ALA A 185 5.57 0.07 -13.79
N PHE A 186 5.40 1.35 -13.44
CA PHE A 186 5.92 1.89 -12.20
C PHE A 186 5.28 1.27 -10.95
N GLY A 187 3.97 1.02 -10.98
CA GLY A 187 3.27 0.30 -9.91
C GLY A 187 3.85 -1.09 -9.66
N PHE A 188 4.04 -1.86 -10.73
CA PHE A 188 4.63 -3.20 -10.66
C PHE A 188 6.10 -3.17 -10.25
N CYS A 189 6.92 -2.29 -10.85
CA CYS A 189 8.32 -2.14 -10.49
C CYS A 189 8.50 -1.69 -9.03
N GLY A 190 7.64 -0.81 -8.52
CA GLY A 190 7.66 -0.40 -7.12
C GLY A 190 7.40 -1.57 -6.16
N MET A 191 6.46 -2.46 -6.48
CA MET A 191 6.26 -3.71 -5.72
C MET A 191 7.49 -4.63 -5.76
N VAL A 192 8.17 -4.72 -6.92
CA VAL A 192 9.42 -5.50 -7.01
C VAL A 192 10.52 -4.87 -6.14
N VAL A 193 10.64 -3.54 -6.15
CA VAL A 193 11.56 -2.81 -5.28
C VAL A 193 11.23 -3.04 -3.80
N ASP A 194 9.95 -3.04 -3.43
CA ASP A 194 9.50 -3.39 -2.09
C ASP A 194 10.02 -4.77 -1.66
N SER A 195 9.82 -5.78 -2.51
CA SER A 195 10.32 -7.13 -2.25
C SER A 195 11.86 -7.18 -2.11
N VAL A 196 12.59 -6.42 -2.91
CA VAL A 196 14.07 -6.32 -2.80
C VAL A 196 14.48 -5.69 -1.47
N LEU A 197 13.85 -4.58 -1.09
CA LEU A 197 14.10 -3.88 0.17
C LEU A 197 13.72 -4.76 1.37
N GLY A 198 12.59 -5.46 1.29
CA GLY A 198 12.12 -6.44 2.27
C GLY A 198 13.09 -7.59 2.44
N ALA A 199 13.61 -8.16 1.35
CA ALA A 199 14.57 -9.25 1.40
C ALA A 199 15.92 -8.84 2.01
N GLY A 200 16.37 -7.61 1.73
CA GLY A 200 17.68 -7.10 2.11
C GLY A 200 17.77 -6.40 3.46
N LEU A 201 16.78 -5.55 3.78
CA LEU A 201 16.87 -4.60 4.89
C LEU A 201 15.87 -4.88 6.02
N GLN A 202 14.70 -5.46 5.72
CA GLN A 202 13.63 -5.63 6.69
C GLN A 202 14.00 -6.62 7.80
N ALA A 203 13.60 -6.29 9.03
CA ALA A 203 13.81 -7.13 10.20
C ALA A 203 13.15 -8.51 10.03
N ARG A 204 13.90 -9.57 10.34
CA ARG A 204 13.36 -10.93 10.48
C ARG A 204 13.72 -11.49 11.85
N TYR A 205 12.74 -12.09 12.49
CA TYR A 205 12.83 -12.64 13.82
C TYR A 205 12.61 -14.15 13.78
N ARG A 206 13.39 -14.87 14.59
CA ARG A 206 13.24 -16.31 14.81
C ARG A 206 12.59 -16.56 16.16
N HIS A 207 11.55 -17.36 16.16
CA HIS A 207 10.82 -17.82 17.34
C HIS A 207 11.56 -18.99 18.02
N GLU A 208 11.21 -19.28 19.27
CA GLU A 208 11.78 -20.41 20.02
C GLU A 208 11.49 -21.78 19.37
N ASP A 209 10.36 -21.91 18.68
CA ASP A 209 9.96 -23.10 17.91
C ASP A 209 10.69 -23.24 16.56
N GLY A 210 11.61 -22.31 16.24
CA GLY A 210 12.36 -22.26 14.99
C GLY A 210 11.64 -21.54 13.84
N GLY A 211 10.38 -21.15 14.02
CA GLY A 211 9.60 -20.37 13.07
C GLY A 211 10.22 -19.01 12.77
N LEU A 212 9.86 -18.44 11.61
CA LEU A 212 10.31 -17.11 11.18
C LEU A 212 9.11 -16.17 11.04
N SER A 213 9.32 -14.91 11.39
CA SER A 213 8.37 -13.83 11.13
C SER A 213 9.09 -12.50 10.93
N ASP A 214 8.38 -11.53 10.34
CA ASP A 214 8.92 -10.18 10.15
C ASP A 214 8.61 -9.24 11.33
N ARG A 215 8.11 -9.78 12.44
CA ARG A 215 7.80 -9.01 13.64
C ARG A 215 8.44 -9.60 14.87
N GLU A 216 8.81 -8.70 15.75
CA GLU A 216 9.19 -9.05 17.10
C GLU A 216 7.97 -9.56 17.86
N VAL A 217 8.10 -10.77 18.40
CA VAL A 217 7.20 -11.29 19.43
C VAL A 217 8.04 -11.59 20.68
N PRO A 218 7.43 -11.69 21.86
CA PRO A 218 8.16 -12.04 23.08
C PRO A 218 9.01 -13.30 22.90
N GLY A 219 10.30 -13.21 23.22
CA GLY A 219 11.26 -14.32 23.09
C GLY A 219 11.87 -14.49 21.69
N ALA A 220 11.42 -13.77 20.67
CA ALA A 220 11.98 -13.89 19.33
C ALA A 220 13.31 -13.13 19.18
N GLN A 221 14.25 -13.72 18.44
CA GLN A 221 15.57 -13.14 18.21
C GLN A 221 15.68 -12.57 16.80
N LEU A 222 16.23 -11.35 16.67
CA LEU A 222 16.53 -10.76 15.36
C LEU A 222 17.63 -11.57 14.66
N VAL A 223 17.32 -12.14 13.51
CA VAL A 223 18.23 -13.00 12.72
C VAL A 223 18.64 -12.41 11.38
N ALA A 224 17.95 -11.40 10.88
CA ALA A 224 18.31 -10.68 9.66
C ALA A 224 17.72 -9.26 9.64
N GLY A 225 18.29 -8.40 8.78
CA GLY A 225 17.83 -7.03 8.59
C GLY A 225 18.12 -6.12 9.77
N ARG A 226 17.35 -5.03 9.88
CA ARG A 226 17.49 -4.02 10.95
C ARG A 226 16.17 -3.90 11.69
N ALA A 227 16.18 -3.97 13.02
CA ALA A 227 14.97 -3.94 13.86
C ALA A 227 14.03 -2.74 13.58
N TRP A 228 14.59 -1.60 13.18
CA TRP A 228 13.82 -0.39 12.84
C TRP A 228 13.24 -0.38 11.42
N MET A 229 13.68 -1.30 10.55
CA MET A 229 13.16 -1.45 9.19
C MET A 229 11.94 -2.37 9.22
N THR A 230 10.77 -1.77 9.41
CA THR A 230 9.47 -2.45 9.39
C THR A 230 8.92 -2.54 7.98
N ASN A 231 7.94 -3.42 7.74
CA ASN A 231 7.20 -3.46 6.47
C ASN A 231 6.62 -2.09 6.09
N ASP A 232 6.04 -1.36 7.06
CA ASP A 232 5.50 -0.01 6.82
C ASP A 232 6.57 0.94 6.24
N LEU A 233 7.81 0.89 6.77
CA LEU A 233 8.91 1.72 6.25
C LEU A 233 9.38 1.25 4.86
N VAL A 234 9.40 -0.06 4.62
CA VAL A 234 9.76 -0.63 3.30
C VAL A 234 8.77 -0.16 2.23
N ASN A 235 7.46 -0.26 2.51
CA ASN A 235 6.40 0.25 1.63
C ASN A 235 6.59 1.74 1.33
N LEU A 236 6.83 2.56 2.38
CA LEU A 236 7.07 4.00 2.21
C LEU A 236 8.27 4.27 1.28
N LEU A 237 9.39 3.56 1.48
CA LEU A 237 10.60 3.71 0.68
C LEU A 237 10.38 3.27 -0.77
N ALA A 238 9.66 2.17 -1.00
CA ALA A 238 9.33 1.68 -2.34
C ALA A 238 8.43 2.68 -3.09
N ILE A 239 7.39 3.18 -2.44
CA ILE A 239 6.47 4.18 -3.01
C ILE A 239 7.22 5.48 -3.30
N ALA A 240 8.01 5.98 -2.34
CA ALA A 240 8.79 7.21 -2.49
C ALA A 240 9.82 7.08 -3.62
N GLY A 241 10.56 5.96 -3.67
CA GLY A 241 11.58 5.69 -4.69
C GLY A 241 10.98 5.62 -6.08
N ALA A 242 9.94 4.80 -6.28
CA ALA A 242 9.28 4.67 -7.57
C ALA A 242 8.66 6.01 -8.05
N THR A 243 8.00 6.74 -7.15
CA THR A 243 7.41 8.05 -7.47
C THR A 243 8.47 9.10 -7.81
N THR A 244 9.62 9.08 -7.12
CA THR A 244 10.72 10.00 -7.40
C THR A 244 11.35 9.72 -8.76
N VAL A 245 11.66 8.45 -9.06
CA VAL A 245 12.20 8.06 -10.38
C VAL A 245 11.22 8.44 -11.49
N ALA A 246 9.93 8.15 -11.29
CA ALA A 246 8.86 8.54 -12.21
C ALA A 246 8.83 10.06 -12.43
N GLY A 247 8.94 10.85 -11.35
CA GLY A 247 8.98 12.31 -11.41
C GLY A 247 10.18 12.83 -12.20
N CYS A 248 11.37 12.26 -12.00
CA CYS A 248 12.57 12.64 -12.76
C CYS A 248 12.43 12.39 -14.28
N MET A 249 11.59 11.44 -14.71
CA MET A 249 11.34 11.17 -16.13
C MET A 249 10.32 12.13 -16.77
N LEU A 250 9.66 12.97 -15.97
CA LEU A 250 8.69 13.97 -16.43
C LEU A 250 9.26 15.39 -16.49
N LEU A 251 10.50 15.59 -16.01
CA LEU A 251 11.26 16.83 -16.11
C LEU A 251 11.92 16.97 -17.49
#